data_AF-A0A7J8Z4H2-F1
#
_entry.id   AF-A0A7J8Z4H2-F1
#
_cell.length_a   1.000
_cell.length_b   1.000
_cell.length_c   1.000
_cell.angle_alpha   90.00
_cell.angle_beta   90.00
_cell.angle_gamma   90.00
#
_symmetry.space_group_name_H-M   'P 1'
#
loop_
_entity.id
_entity.type
_entity.pdbx_description
1 polymer ?
#
loop_
_entity_poly.entity_id
_entity_poly.type
_entity_poly.pdbx_seq_one_letter_code
_entity_poly.pdbx_strand_id
1 'polypeptide(L)' 'MRLWSLQATFTDIERDIENVGNVVFSTEEKNGNEMASSLAVA' A
#
# COMPACT_ATOMS: atom_id res chain seq x y z
N MET A 1 -27.24 3.25 -16.37
CA MET A 1 -25.77 3.12 -16.25
C MET A 1 -25.37 1.80 -16.90
N ARG A 2 -24.44 1.80 -17.88
CA ARG A 2 -24.04 0.55 -18.55
C ARG A 2 -23.25 -0.31 -17.55
N LEU A 3 -23.54 -1.61 -17.51
CA LEU A 3 -22.92 -2.60 -16.61
C LEU A 3 -21.39 -2.57 -16.63
N TRP A 4 -20.82 -2.20 -17.79
CA TRP A 4 -19.38 -2.03 -18.03
C TRP A 4 -18.76 -0.88 -17.22
N SER A 5 -19.55 0.09 -16.74
CA SER A 5 -19.04 1.17 -15.88
C SER A 5 -18.87 0.72 -14.44
N LEU A 6 -19.77 -0.12 -13.91
CA LEU A 6 -19.75 -0.50 -12.50
C LEU A 6 -18.61 -1.47 -12.21
N GLN A 7 -18.43 -2.48 -13.07
CA GLN A 7 -17.34 -3.43 -12.93
C GLN A 7 -15.97 -2.75 -13.05
N ALA A 8 -15.80 -1.83 -14.02
CA ALA A 8 -14.58 -1.06 -14.17
C ALA A 8 -14.30 -0.20 -12.92
N THR A 9 -15.32 0.47 -12.36
CA THR A 9 -15.18 1.23 -11.12
C THR A 9 -14.75 0.36 -9.94
N PHE A 10 -15.30 -0.85 -9.79
CA PHE A 10 -14.86 -1.76 -8.73
C PHE A 10 -13.41 -2.22 -8.91
N THR A 11 -13.01 -2.56 -10.13
CA THR A 11 -11.61 -2.95 -10.43
C THR A 11 -10.64 -1.81 -10.16
N ASP A 12 -11.00 -0.56 -10.49
CA ASP A 12 -10.16 0.60 -10.18
C ASP A 12 -10.02 0.82 -8.68
N ILE A 13 -11.11 0.68 -7.91
CA ILE A 13 -11.09 0.78 -6.44
C ILE A 13 -10.20 -0.31 -5.81
N GLU A 14 -10.33 -1.56 -6.25
CA GLU A 14 -9.53 -2.68 -5.74
C GLU A 14 -8.03 -2.45 -5.99
N ARG A 15 -7.67 -2.01 -7.19
CA ARG A 15 -6.29 -1.67 -7.55
C ARG A 15 -5.73 -0.51 -6.71
N ASP A 16 -6.54 0.51 -6.45
CA ASP A 16 -6.11 1.65 -5.63
C ASP A 16 -5.89 1.24 -4.18
N ILE A 17 -6.75 0.36 -3.63
CA ILE A 17 -6.57 -0.21 -2.29
C ILE A 17 -5.26 -1.02 -2.22
N GLU A 18 -4.99 -1.87 -3.21
CA GLU A 18 -3.76 -2.67 -3.28
C GLU A 18 -2.52 -1.78 -3.34
N ASN A 19 -2.53 -0.75 -4.18
CA ASN A 19 -1.42 0.19 -4.31
C ASN A 19 -1.16 0.97 -3.01
N VAL A 20 -2.21 1.50 -2.38
CA VAL A 20 -2.09 2.24 -1.11
C VAL A 20 -1.60 1.32 -0.01
N GLY A 21 -2.15 0.10 0.08
CA GLY A 21 -1.68 -0.92 1.04
C GLY A 21 -0.20 -1.19 0.86
N ASN A 22 0.24 -1.51 -0.36
CA ASN A 22 1.63 -1.80 -0.66
C ASN A 22 2.57 -0.64 -0.28
N VAL A 23 2.17 0.61 -0.56
CA VAL A 23 2.97 1.81 -0.19
C VAL A 23 3.06 1.95 1.33
N VAL A 24 1.96 1.80 2.06
CA VAL A 24 1.94 1.95 3.52
C VAL A 24 2.77 0.86 4.19
N PHE A 25 2.58 -0.41 3.83
CA PHE A 25 3.34 -1.53 4.40
C PHE A 25 4.83 -1.43 4.07
N SER A 26 5.19 -1.06 2.84
CA SER A 26 6.60 -0.85 2.46
C SER A 26 7.24 0.31 3.22
N THR A 27 6.49 1.38 3.49
CA THR A 27 6.98 2.54 4.26
C THR A 27 7.17 2.19 5.73
N GLU A 28 6.25 1.41 6.31
CA GLU A 28 6.36 0.93 7.69
C GLU A 28 7.54 -0.03 7.86
N GLU A 29 7.72 -0.99 6.94
CA GLU A 29 8.87 -1.90 6.94
C GLU A 29 10.20 -1.14 6.86
N LYS A 30 10.28 -0.14 5.97
CA LYS A 30 11.47 0.70 5.84
C LYS A 30 11.76 1.48 7.13
N ASN A 31 10.76 2.15 7.70
CA ASN A 31 10.95 2.94 8.91
C ASN A 31 11.31 2.06 10.12
N GLY A 32 10.71 0.87 10.23
CA GLY A 32 11.05 -0.11 11.25
C GLY A 32 12.48 -0.62 11.15
N ASN A 33 12.96 -0.89 9.92
CA ASN A 33 14.33 -1.37 9.71
C ASN A 33 15.39 -0.29 9.99
N GLU A 34 15.10 0.98 9.68
CA GLU A 34 15.98 2.12 9.95
C GLU A 34 16.10 2.36 11.46
N MET A 35 14.98 2.25 12.18
CA MET A 35 14.96 2.35 13.65
C MET A 35 15.72 1.20 14.31
N ALA A 36 15.48 -0.04 13.89
CA ALA A 36 16.19 -1.21 14.42
C ALA A 36 17.71 -1.11 14.17
N SER A 37 18.11 -0.66 12.97
CA SER A 37 19.51 -0.46 12.62
C SER A 37 20.18 0.61 13.49
N SER A 38 19.47 1.72 13.78
CA SER A 38 19.98 2.80 14.64
C SER A 38 20.19 2.32 16.08
N LEU A 39 19.30 1.47 16.61
CA LEU A 39 19.42 0.88 17.94
C LEU A 39 20.53 -0.17 18.05
N ALA A 40 20.81 -0.91 16.98
CA ALA A 40 21.86 -1.92 16.96
C ALA A 40 23.28 -1.34 16.96
N VAL A 41 23.44 -0.07 16.57
CA VAL A 41 24.73 0.64 16.51
C VAL A 41 25.00 1.47 17.79
N ALA A 42 23.98 1.70 18.62
CA ALA A 42 24.08 2.45 19.88
C ALA A 42 24.61 1.58 21.04
#